data_AF-A0A5P1X0Z9-F1
#
_entry.id   AF-A0A5P1X0Z9-F1
#
_cell.length_a   1.000
_cell.length_b   1.000
_cell.length_c   1.000
_cell.angle_alpha   90.00
_cell.angle_beta   90.00
_cell.angle_gamma   90.00
#
_symmetry.space_group_name_H-M   'P 1'
#
loop_
_entity.id
_entity.type
_entity.pdbx_description
1 polymer ?
#
loop_
_entity_poly.entity_id
_entity_poly.type
_entity_poly.pdbx_seq_one_letter_code
_entity_poly.pdbx_strand_id
1 'polypeptide(L)'
;MAEDLLGWINDQKTFAAKVEYRDETPTPDLTIQSSSDILNKAQANADQLSNKMYGKDVRKSLAQWVLLGGYMYNQGVITLEQFQAALNSFEDVMKDRQVGVEKRQTKVEDMFKDVIANATVDSEVINARNSTIYGKFPTLDARLESIEQSLAMAIPSGYLVTINHGLGRNPDVTVSYYEDAIGTEVGGLGKAAIFGGTKAKFLESTVSNVDANTVKIELPAGFTLAGYPVYQPADRCWYIIDRNRILKFDLGVQTTDHPNTGSQSDIVDAPMNLVAIPINANTTKLDWE
;
A
#
# COMPACT_ATOMS: atom_id res chain seq x y z
N MET A 1 -15.05 -28.15 35.53
CA MET A 1 -14.33 -27.06 34.84
C MET A 1 -13.94 -27.60 33.48
N ALA A 2 -14.46 -26.96 32.43
CA ALA A 2 -14.06 -27.00 31.01
C ALA A 2 -13.44 -28.33 30.52
N GLU A 3 -14.19 -29.24 29.91
CA GLU A 3 -14.73 -29.17 28.53
C GLU A 3 -13.58 -29.02 27.51
N ASP A 4 -13.26 -30.09 26.79
CA ASP A 4 -13.97 -30.49 25.56
C ASP A 4 -13.75 -29.44 24.47
N LEU A 5 -12.85 -29.75 23.55
CA LEU A 5 -12.77 -29.04 22.28
C LEU A 5 -12.15 -29.90 21.16
N LEU A 6 -11.42 -30.97 21.49
CA LEU A 6 -10.88 -31.92 20.50
C LEU A 6 -10.84 -33.34 21.05
N GLY A 7 -11.98 -33.82 21.58
CA GLY A 7 -12.18 -35.24 21.85
C GLY A 7 -12.16 -36.05 20.56
N TRP A 8 -10.98 -36.26 19.97
CA TRP A 8 -10.74 -37.34 19.02
C TRP A 8 -10.85 -38.64 19.80
N ILE A 9 -12.09 -39.03 20.05
CA ILE A 9 -12.41 -40.40 20.39
C ILE A 9 -11.95 -41.18 19.17
N ASN A 10 -10.88 -41.97 19.33
CA ASN A 10 -10.52 -43.05 18.42
C ASN A 10 -11.58 -44.17 18.51
N ASP A 11 -12.86 -43.79 18.45
CA ASP A 11 -13.93 -44.70 18.14
C ASP A 11 -13.70 -45.02 16.67
N GLN A 12 -12.96 -46.09 16.43
CA GLN A 12 -13.20 -46.87 15.23
C GLN A 12 -14.67 -47.28 15.30
N LYS A 13 -15.53 -46.46 14.70
CA LYS A 13 -16.87 -46.88 14.30
C LYS A 13 -16.65 -47.95 13.24
N THR A 14 -16.46 -49.18 13.69
CA THR A 14 -16.64 -50.34 12.83
C THR A 14 -18.13 -50.39 12.50
N PHE A 15 -18.47 -49.89 11.32
CA PHE A 15 -19.77 -50.12 10.71
C PHE A 15 -19.83 -51.60 10.30
N ALA A 16 -20.03 -52.49 11.27
CA ALA A 16 -20.43 -53.87 10.99
C ALA A 16 -21.92 -53.91 10.61
N ALA A 17 -22.34 -53.03 9.71
CA ALA A 17 -23.50 -53.32 8.89
C ALA A 17 -23.00 -54.26 7.80
N LYS A 18 -23.39 -55.54 7.86
CA LYS A 18 -23.48 -56.31 6.63
C LYS A 18 -24.49 -55.57 5.77
N VAL A 19 -24.01 -54.66 4.92
CA VAL A 19 -24.85 -54.03 3.91
C VAL A 19 -25.25 -55.18 3.00
N GLU A 20 -26.53 -55.56 3.04
CA GLU A 20 -27.06 -56.51 2.08
C GLU A 20 -27.12 -55.80 0.73
N TYR A 21 -26.08 -55.96 -0.07
CA TYR A 21 -26.04 -55.51 -1.46
C TYR A 21 -27.08 -56.30 -2.27
N ARG A 22 -28.32 -55.80 -2.32
CA ARG A 22 -29.45 -56.49 -2.97
C ARG A 22 -30.33 -55.55 -3.80
N ASP A 23 -29.79 -54.42 -4.25
CA ASP A 23 -30.57 -53.54 -5.11
C ASP A 23 -30.40 -53.92 -6.60
N GLU A 24 -31.27 -54.81 -7.07
CA GLU A 24 -31.33 -55.29 -8.48
C GLU A 24 -31.95 -54.26 -9.44
N THR A 25 -32.44 -53.11 -8.96
CA THR A 25 -33.06 -52.12 -9.84
C THR A 25 -32.02 -51.49 -10.80
N PRO A 26 -32.34 -51.24 -12.07
CA PRO A 26 -31.40 -50.56 -12.96
C PRO A 26 -31.12 -49.12 -12.50
N THR A 27 -29.87 -48.65 -12.59
CA THR A 27 -29.54 -47.25 -12.29
C THR A 27 -30.23 -46.33 -13.31
N PRO A 28 -31.12 -45.40 -12.90
CA PRO A 28 -31.79 -44.47 -13.80
C PRO A 28 -30.80 -43.47 -14.42
N ASP A 29 -31.17 -42.80 -15.51
CA ASP A 29 -30.33 -41.79 -16.12
C ASP A 29 -30.29 -40.50 -15.29
N LEU A 30 -29.09 -39.94 -15.12
CA LEU A 30 -28.90 -38.67 -14.43
C LEU A 30 -29.31 -37.54 -15.38
N THR A 31 -30.34 -36.81 -14.98
CA THR A 31 -30.73 -35.55 -15.61
C THR A 31 -30.35 -34.41 -14.67
N ILE A 32 -29.53 -33.47 -15.11
CA ILE A 32 -29.14 -32.30 -14.31
C ILE A 32 -29.91 -31.09 -14.85
N GLN A 33 -30.68 -30.44 -13.98
CA GLN A 33 -31.35 -29.17 -14.26
C GLN A 33 -30.85 -28.14 -13.23
N SER A 34 -30.95 -26.85 -13.54
CA SER A 34 -30.39 -25.74 -12.74
C SER A 34 -31.08 -25.50 -11.38
N SER A 35 -31.87 -26.44 -10.88
CA SER A 35 -32.62 -26.29 -9.62
C SER A 35 -31.83 -26.81 -8.41
N SER A 36 -32.29 -26.40 -7.23
CA SER A 36 -31.79 -26.66 -5.86
C SER A 36 -31.69 -28.13 -5.42
N ASP A 37 -31.79 -29.09 -6.34
CA ASP A 37 -31.89 -30.54 -6.06
C ASP A 37 -30.53 -31.28 -6.19
N ILE A 38 -29.43 -30.53 -6.34
CA ILE A 38 -28.08 -31.09 -6.50
C ILE A 38 -27.69 -31.98 -5.30
N LEU A 39 -28.02 -31.56 -4.08
CA LEU A 39 -27.72 -32.30 -2.87
C LEU A 39 -28.43 -33.67 -2.85
N ASN A 40 -29.72 -33.69 -3.19
CA ASN A 40 -30.50 -34.92 -3.24
C ASN A 40 -29.99 -35.86 -4.34
N LYS A 41 -29.56 -35.34 -5.49
CA LYS A 41 -28.95 -36.14 -6.57
C LYS A 41 -27.58 -36.69 -6.20
N ALA A 42 -26.76 -35.91 -5.49
CA ALA A 42 -25.49 -36.38 -4.95
C ALA A 42 -25.72 -37.51 -3.93
N GLN A 43 -26.71 -37.35 -3.06
CA GLN A 43 -27.09 -38.36 -2.08
C GLN A 43 -27.63 -39.63 -2.75
N ALA A 44 -28.52 -39.52 -3.74
CA ALA A 44 -29.03 -40.67 -4.48
C ALA A 44 -27.92 -41.44 -5.22
N ASN A 45 -26.96 -40.75 -5.82
CA ASN A 45 -25.80 -41.40 -6.45
C ASN A 45 -24.90 -42.10 -5.42
N ALA A 46 -24.71 -41.51 -4.25
CA ALA A 46 -23.96 -42.12 -3.14
C ALA A 46 -24.68 -43.38 -2.61
N ASP A 47 -26.00 -43.32 -2.45
CA ASP A 47 -26.82 -44.45 -2.01
C ASP A 47 -26.75 -45.60 -3.03
N GLN A 48 -26.79 -45.31 -4.33
CA GLN A 48 -26.61 -46.33 -5.38
C GLN A 48 -25.21 -46.95 -5.33
N LEU A 49 -24.14 -46.15 -5.19
CA LEU A 49 -22.77 -46.66 -5.05
C LEU A 49 -22.63 -47.59 -3.85
N SER A 50 -23.34 -47.30 -2.75
CA SER A 50 -23.28 -48.09 -1.53
C SER A 50 -24.06 -49.42 -1.60
N ASN A 51 -25.10 -49.51 -2.43
CA ASN A 51 -26.04 -50.65 -2.44
C ASN A 51 -25.93 -51.54 -3.71
N LYS A 52 -25.32 -51.05 -4.80
CA LYS A 52 -25.11 -51.82 -6.03
C LYS A 52 -23.91 -52.76 -5.90
N MET A 53 -24.10 -54.01 -6.29
CA MET A 53 -23.13 -55.08 -6.00
C MET A 53 -21.97 -55.11 -7.01
N TYR A 54 -22.23 -55.16 -8.33
CA TYR A 54 -21.18 -55.23 -9.38
C TYR A 54 -21.68 -54.76 -10.76
N GLY A 55 -20.76 -54.55 -11.70
CA GLY A 55 -21.07 -54.52 -13.13
C GLY A 55 -21.41 -53.16 -13.70
N LYS A 56 -22.36 -53.13 -14.65
CA LYS A 56 -22.71 -51.93 -15.44
C LYS A 56 -23.32 -50.82 -14.58
N ASP A 57 -24.09 -51.17 -13.55
CA ASP A 57 -24.82 -50.21 -12.72
C ASP A 57 -23.89 -49.46 -11.76
N VAL A 58 -22.92 -50.17 -11.17
CA VAL A 58 -21.83 -49.53 -10.39
C VAL A 58 -21.04 -48.56 -11.29
N ARG A 59 -20.61 -48.99 -12.48
CA ARG A 59 -19.90 -48.11 -13.42
C ARG A 59 -20.75 -46.90 -13.84
N LYS A 60 -22.06 -47.06 -13.99
CA LYS A 60 -22.99 -45.98 -14.34
C LYS A 60 -23.14 -44.98 -13.19
N SER A 61 -23.33 -45.42 -11.95
CA SER A 61 -23.41 -44.53 -10.79
C SER A 61 -22.09 -43.79 -10.53
N LEU A 62 -20.92 -44.43 -10.73
CA LEU A 62 -19.62 -43.75 -10.71
C LEU A 62 -19.53 -42.67 -11.80
N ALA A 63 -19.91 -42.99 -13.04
CA ALA A 63 -19.89 -42.03 -14.14
C ALA A 63 -20.82 -40.83 -13.88
N GLN A 64 -22.00 -41.07 -13.30
CA GLN A 64 -22.95 -40.03 -12.92
C GLN A 64 -22.42 -39.12 -11.80
N TRP A 65 -21.70 -39.68 -10.82
CA TRP A 65 -21.06 -38.87 -9.77
C TRP A 65 -19.98 -37.94 -10.34
N VAL A 66 -19.14 -38.44 -11.25
CA VAL A 66 -18.12 -37.62 -11.93
C VAL A 66 -18.75 -36.48 -12.72
N LEU A 67 -19.82 -36.75 -13.47
CA LEU A 67 -20.56 -35.73 -14.24
C LEU A 67 -21.20 -34.68 -13.32
N LEU A 68 -21.81 -35.10 -12.21
CA LEU A 68 -22.42 -34.20 -11.24
C LEU A 68 -21.36 -33.31 -10.56
N GLY A 69 -20.23 -33.87 -10.15
CA GLY A 69 -19.11 -33.12 -9.56
C GLY A 69 -18.56 -32.07 -10.52
N GLY A 70 -18.37 -32.43 -11.79
CA GLY A 70 -17.94 -31.49 -12.84
C GLY A 70 -18.94 -30.35 -13.05
N TYR A 71 -20.25 -30.64 -13.03
CA TYR A 71 -21.30 -29.62 -13.12
C TYR A 71 -21.30 -28.68 -11.92
N MET A 72 -21.22 -29.21 -10.69
CA MET A 72 -21.16 -28.39 -9.46
C MET A 72 -19.95 -27.47 -9.44
N TYR A 73 -18.78 -28.00 -9.82
CA TYR A 73 -17.57 -27.21 -9.94
C TYR A 73 -17.73 -26.06 -10.95
N ASN A 74 -18.27 -26.35 -12.14
CA ASN A 74 -18.51 -25.33 -13.16
C ASN A 74 -19.48 -24.25 -12.69
N GLN A 75 -20.60 -24.61 -12.06
CA GLN A 75 -21.54 -23.63 -11.49
C GLN A 75 -20.91 -22.78 -10.37
N GLY A 76 -20.08 -23.39 -9.52
CA GLY A 76 -19.33 -22.67 -8.49
C GLY A 76 -18.37 -21.65 -9.09
N VAL A 77 -17.62 -22.05 -10.14
CA VAL A 77 -16.72 -21.16 -10.88
C VAL A 77 -17.50 -20.00 -11.53
N ILE A 78 -18.60 -20.29 -12.23
CA ILE A 78 -19.46 -19.27 -12.83
C ILE A 78 -19.96 -18.27 -11.79
N THR A 79 -20.39 -18.76 -10.61
CA THR A 79 -20.89 -17.90 -9.54
C THR A 79 -19.79 -16.99 -8.98
N LEU A 80 -18.57 -17.51 -8.82
CA LEU A 80 -17.41 -16.73 -8.38
C LEU A 80 -17.01 -15.68 -9.42
N GLU A 81 -17.03 -16.01 -10.71
CA GLU A 81 -16.77 -15.07 -11.80
C GLU A 81 -17.83 -13.95 -11.84
N GLN A 82 -19.11 -14.29 -11.69
CA GLN A 82 -20.20 -13.31 -11.62
C GLN A 82 -20.08 -12.41 -10.39
N PHE A 83 -19.72 -12.97 -9.24
CA PHE A 83 -19.48 -12.20 -8.02
C PHE A 83 -18.27 -11.26 -8.18
N GLN A 84 -17.18 -11.73 -8.76
CA GLN A 84 -16.02 -10.90 -9.07
C GLN A 84 -16.38 -9.77 -10.05
N ALA A 85 -17.16 -10.07 -11.10
CA ALA A 85 -17.62 -9.06 -12.04
C ALA A 85 -18.51 -8.01 -11.36
N ALA A 86 -19.40 -8.43 -10.45
CA ALA A 86 -20.24 -7.53 -9.66
C ALA A 86 -19.39 -6.62 -8.75
N LEU A 87 -18.38 -7.18 -8.05
CA LEU A 87 -17.46 -6.41 -7.23
C LEU A 87 -16.68 -5.37 -8.05
N ASN A 88 -16.14 -5.76 -9.20
CA ASN A 88 -15.42 -4.84 -10.09
C ASN A 88 -16.35 -3.71 -10.57
N SER A 89 -17.59 -4.03 -10.97
CA SER A 89 -18.56 -3.02 -11.40
C SER A 89 -18.96 -2.07 -10.26
N PHE A 90 -19.04 -2.58 -9.03
CA PHE A 90 -19.35 -1.77 -7.86
C PHE A 90 -18.18 -0.84 -7.55
N GLU A 91 -16.95 -1.33 -7.63
CA GLU A 91 -15.74 -0.52 -7.48
C GLU A 91 -15.71 0.64 -8.49
N ASP A 92 -15.98 0.36 -9.76
CA ASP A 92 -16.02 1.38 -10.82
C ASP A 92 -17.10 2.44 -10.55
N VAL A 93 -18.33 2.02 -10.19
CA VAL A 93 -19.41 2.95 -9.83
C VAL A 93 -19.04 3.81 -8.63
N MET A 94 -18.37 3.24 -7.63
CA MET A 94 -17.93 3.98 -6.45
C MET A 94 -16.83 4.99 -6.78
N LYS A 95 -15.87 4.62 -7.64
CA LYS A 95 -14.85 5.55 -8.16
C LYS A 95 -15.48 6.71 -8.93
N ASP A 96 -16.43 6.42 -9.81
CA ASP A 96 -17.11 7.46 -10.59
C ASP A 96 -17.91 8.42 -9.70
N ARG A 97 -18.62 7.88 -8.70
CA ARG A 97 -19.35 8.70 -7.72
C ARG A 97 -18.40 9.57 -6.90
N GLN A 98 -17.27 9.04 -6.49
CA GLN A 98 -16.24 9.78 -5.77
C GLN A 98 -15.74 10.96 -6.60
N VAL A 99 -15.32 10.71 -7.85
CA VAL A 99 -14.87 11.78 -8.77
C VAL A 99 -15.98 12.82 -8.99
N GLY A 100 -17.23 12.40 -9.08
CA GLY A 100 -18.37 13.31 -9.22
C GLY A 100 -18.64 14.17 -7.99
N VAL A 101 -18.43 13.64 -6.78
CA VAL A 101 -18.53 14.40 -5.52
C VAL A 101 -17.39 15.41 -5.42
N GLU A 102 -16.15 14.98 -5.67
CA GLU A 102 -14.96 15.84 -5.65
C GLU A 102 -15.14 17.05 -6.56
N LYS A 103 -15.55 16.84 -7.83
CA LYS A 103 -15.82 17.94 -8.77
C LYS A 103 -16.87 18.93 -8.28
N ARG A 104 -17.94 18.45 -7.64
CA ARG A 104 -18.98 19.33 -7.10
C ARG A 104 -18.48 20.13 -5.90
N GLN A 105 -17.69 19.52 -5.03
CA GLN A 105 -17.07 20.20 -3.89
C GLN A 105 -16.11 21.29 -4.37
N THR A 106 -15.21 20.98 -5.31
CA THR A 106 -14.33 21.98 -5.93
C THR A 106 -15.12 23.17 -6.49
N LYS A 107 -16.22 22.91 -7.21
CA LYS A 107 -17.07 23.99 -7.75
C LYS A 107 -17.67 24.87 -6.65
N VAL A 108 -18.16 24.27 -5.56
CA VAL A 108 -18.73 25.02 -4.43
C VAL A 108 -17.66 25.86 -3.73
N GLU A 109 -16.45 25.31 -3.57
CA GLU A 109 -15.30 26.04 -3.02
C GLU A 109 -14.90 27.22 -3.90
N ASP A 110 -14.84 27.03 -5.22
CA ASP A 110 -14.54 28.10 -6.18
C ASP A 110 -15.60 29.21 -6.10
N MET A 111 -16.89 28.86 -6.05
CA MET A 111 -17.96 29.84 -5.86
C MET A 111 -17.82 30.60 -4.53
N PHE A 112 -17.40 29.93 -3.45
CA PHE A 112 -17.18 30.57 -2.16
C PHE A 112 -15.97 31.52 -2.20
N LYS A 113 -14.88 31.11 -2.85
CA LYS A 113 -13.70 31.97 -3.10
C LYS A 113 -14.10 33.20 -3.91
N ASP A 114 -14.95 33.06 -4.92
CA ASP A 114 -15.45 34.18 -5.72
C ASP A 114 -16.33 35.14 -4.90
N VAL A 115 -17.18 34.61 -4.00
CA VAL A 115 -17.98 35.44 -3.08
C VAL A 115 -17.06 36.22 -2.14
N ILE A 116 -16.06 35.58 -1.53
CA ILE A 116 -15.06 36.27 -0.69
C ILE A 116 -14.33 37.33 -1.50
N ALA A 117 -13.92 36.99 -2.73
CA ALA A 117 -13.19 37.89 -3.59
C ALA A 117 -13.98 39.18 -3.85
N ASN A 118 -15.28 39.06 -4.14
CA ASN A 118 -16.21 40.15 -4.42
C ASN A 118 -16.66 40.90 -3.15
N ALA A 119 -16.77 40.22 -2.00
CA ALA A 119 -17.13 40.85 -0.73
C ALA A 119 -15.99 41.69 -0.14
N THR A 120 -14.75 41.44 -0.57
CA THR A 120 -13.59 42.20 -0.10
C THR A 120 -13.55 43.57 -0.77
N VAL A 121 -13.63 44.61 0.05
CA VAL A 121 -13.57 46.02 -0.41
C VAL A 121 -12.23 46.69 -0.15
N ASP A 122 -11.36 46.05 0.65
CA ASP A 122 -10.05 46.59 1.01
C ASP A 122 -9.06 46.49 -0.15
N SER A 123 -8.52 47.64 -0.57
CA SER A 123 -7.61 47.74 -1.69
C SER A 123 -6.23 47.13 -1.41
N GLU A 124 -5.75 47.14 -0.15
CA GLU A 124 -4.49 46.49 0.21
C GLU A 124 -4.59 44.97 0.02
N VAL A 125 -5.71 44.39 0.45
CA VAL A 125 -5.98 42.95 0.31
C VAL A 125 -6.16 42.56 -1.15
N ILE A 126 -6.86 43.37 -1.95
CA ILE A 126 -7.03 43.13 -3.40
C ILE A 126 -5.68 43.21 -4.12
N ASN A 127 -4.85 44.20 -3.79
CA ASN A 127 -3.52 44.34 -4.38
C ASN A 127 -2.61 43.18 -3.98
N ALA A 128 -2.70 42.72 -2.73
CA ALA A 128 -1.93 41.58 -2.23
C ALA A 128 -2.31 40.24 -2.92
N ARG A 129 -3.45 40.14 -3.61
CA ARG A 129 -3.79 38.95 -4.41
C ARG A 129 -3.09 38.90 -5.76
N ASN A 130 -2.64 40.04 -6.26
CA ASN A 130 -2.05 40.12 -7.59
C ASN A 130 -0.54 40.04 -7.48
N SER A 131 0.04 39.05 -8.13
CA SER A 131 1.48 38.92 -8.30
C SER A 131 1.86 39.25 -9.73
N THR A 132 2.93 40.02 -9.91
CA THR A 132 3.54 40.25 -11.23
C THR A 132 4.18 38.97 -11.78
N ILE A 133 4.68 38.09 -10.90
CA ILE A 133 5.34 36.83 -11.26
C ILE A 133 4.34 35.67 -11.42
N TYR A 134 3.53 35.41 -10.39
CA TYR A 134 2.64 34.25 -10.32
C TYR A 134 1.20 34.48 -10.81
N GLY A 135 0.88 35.68 -11.30
CA GLY A 135 -0.44 36.02 -11.82
C GLY A 135 -1.44 36.45 -10.76
N LYS A 136 -2.74 36.29 -11.06
CA LYS A 136 -3.84 36.77 -10.24
C LYS A 136 -4.50 35.63 -9.46
N PHE A 137 -4.76 35.86 -8.18
CA PHE A 137 -5.40 34.90 -7.30
C PHE A 137 -6.78 35.39 -6.82
N PRO A 138 -7.77 34.51 -6.64
CA PRO A 138 -9.09 34.91 -6.12
C PRO A 138 -9.04 35.45 -4.68
N THR A 139 -8.22 34.83 -3.82
CA THR A 139 -8.04 35.19 -2.41
C THR A 139 -6.56 35.33 -2.07
N LEU A 140 -6.25 36.04 -0.98
CA LEU A 140 -4.86 36.18 -0.50
C LEU A 140 -4.30 34.82 -0.07
N ASP A 141 -5.15 34.03 0.59
CA ASP A 141 -4.88 32.66 0.99
C ASP A 141 -4.42 31.78 -0.18
N ALA A 142 -5.13 31.79 -1.31
CA ALA A 142 -4.74 31.03 -2.50
C ALA A 142 -3.36 31.43 -3.06
N ARG A 143 -2.98 32.71 -2.90
CA ARG A 143 -1.63 33.16 -3.26
C ARG A 143 -0.58 32.62 -2.29
N LEU A 144 -0.86 32.67 -0.99
CA LEU A 144 0.06 32.17 0.05
C LEU A 144 0.28 30.67 -0.09
N GLU A 145 -0.78 29.89 -0.29
CA GLU A 145 -0.72 28.44 -0.55
C GLU A 145 0.12 28.12 -1.80
N SER A 146 -0.05 28.90 -2.88
CA SER A 146 0.77 28.72 -4.09
C SER A 146 2.26 29.00 -3.84
N ILE A 147 2.56 30.02 -3.02
CA ILE A 147 3.93 30.34 -2.62
C ILE A 147 4.48 29.23 -1.73
N GLU A 148 3.72 28.79 -0.72
CA GLU A 148 4.11 27.71 0.19
C GLU A 148 4.40 26.41 -0.57
N GLN A 149 3.53 26.00 -1.48
CA GLN A 149 3.76 24.84 -2.32
C GLN A 149 5.03 24.97 -3.18
N SER A 150 5.29 26.16 -3.72
CA SER A 150 6.51 26.42 -4.51
C SER A 150 7.77 26.34 -3.64
N LEU A 151 7.74 26.90 -2.44
CA LEU A 151 8.84 26.86 -1.48
C LEU A 151 9.08 25.45 -0.98
N ALA A 152 8.02 24.70 -0.66
CA ALA A 152 8.08 23.33 -0.20
C ALA A 152 8.75 22.38 -1.22
N MET A 153 8.69 22.70 -2.51
CA MET A 153 9.33 21.91 -3.57
C MET A 153 10.78 22.32 -3.87
N ALA A 154 11.20 23.52 -3.47
CA ALA A 154 12.45 24.12 -3.93
C ALA A 154 13.48 24.36 -2.82
N ILE A 155 13.04 24.72 -1.61
CA ILE A 155 13.94 25.05 -0.51
C ILE A 155 14.27 23.78 0.25
N PRO A 156 15.56 23.45 0.46
CA PRO A 156 15.99 22.29 1.24
C PRO A 156 15.79 22.54 2.73
N SER A 157 14.54 22.61 3.15
CA SER A 157 14.08 22.79 4.52
C SER A 157 12.73 22.11 4.69
N GLY A 158 12.54 21.46 5.84
CA GLY A 158 11.28 20.82 6.22
C GLY A 158 11.28 19.30 6.16
N TYR A 159 12.27 18.65 5.53
CA TYR A 159 12.46 17.19 5.64
C TYR A 159 13.92 16.85 5.96
N LEU A 160 14.16 16.32 7.15
CA LEU A 160 15.51 15.95 7.63
C LEU A 160 15.71 14.44 7.55
N VAL A 161 16.73 14.02 6.81
CA VAL A 161 17.16 12.62 6.73
C VAL A 161 18.53 12.49 7.38
N THR A 162 18.64 11.60 8.37
CA THR A 162 19.93 11.28 9.01
C THR A 162 20.41 9.93 8.50
N ILE A 163 21.68 9.87 8.06
CA ILE A 163 22.33 8.63 7.63
C ILE A 163 23.62 8.46 8.43
N ASN A 164 23.66 7.44 9.29
CA ASN A 164 24.89 6.90 9.85
C ASN A 164 25.52 5.97 8.80
N HIS A 165 26.46 6.53 8.02
CA HIS A 165 27.09 5.88 6.88
C HIS A 165 28.38 5.12 7.25
N GLY A 166 29.06 5.46 8.37
CA GLY A 166 30.22 4.71 8.86
C GLY A 166 31.48 4.77 7.97
N LEU A 167 31.64 5.83 7.16
CA LEU A 167 32.74 5.92 6.17
C LEU A 167 34.03 6.53 6.75
N GLY A 168 34.00 7.07 7.97
CA GLY A 168 35.15 7.73 8.60
C GLY A 168 35.63 9.00 7.88
N ARG A 169 34.77 9.62 7.07
CA ARG A 169 35.03 10.85 6.30
C ARG A 169 33.72 11.60 6.07
N ASN A 170 33.80 12.87 5.69
CA ASN A 170 32.64 13.66 5.29
C ASN A 170 32.39 13.47 3.79
N PRO A 171 31.36 12.71 3.36
CA PRO A 171 31.10 12.46 1.95
C PRO A 171 30.37 13.64 1.30
N ASP A 172 30.56 13.78 -0.02
CA ASP A 172 29.66 14.59 -0.84
C ASP A 172 28.36 13.80 -1.06
N VAL A 173 27.22 14.43 -0.82
CA VAL A 173 25.90 13.80 -0.93
C VAL A 173 25.21 14.27 -2.20
N THR A 174 24.75 13.33 -3.02
CA THR A 174 23.84 13.59 -4.13
C THR A 174 22.51 12.90 -3.86
N VAL A 175 21.42 13.66 -3.94
CA VAL A 175 20.05 13.15 -3.74
C VAL A 175 19.29 13.15 -5.05
N SER A 176 18.64 12.03 -5.36
CA SER A 176 17.77 11.91 -6.53
C SER A 176 16.42 11.30 -6.16
N TYR A 177 15.38 11.82 -6.81
CA TYR A 177 13.99 11.39 -6.65
C TYR A 177 13.46 10.82 -7.96
N TYR A 178 12.77 9.69 -7.88
CA TYR A 178 12.05 9.10 -9.00
C TYR A 178 10.90 8.23 -8.50
N GLU A 179 9.99 7.92 -9.41
CA GLU A 179 8.78 7.15 -9.16
C GLU A 179 8.67 5.95 -10.10
N ASP A 180 7.92 4.93 -9.68
CA ASP A 180 7.58 3.74 -10.47
C ASP A 180 8.81 2.95 -11.00
N ALA A 181 9.89 2.90 -10.22
CA ALA A 181 11.01 2.02 -10.56
C ALA A 181 10.56 0.55 -10.53
N ILE A 182 11.37 -0.32 -11.16
CA ILE A 182 11.09 -1.75 -11.26
C ILE A 182 10.85 -2.35 -9.87
N GLY A 183 9.70 -3.01 -9.69
CA GLY A 183 9.29 -3.61 -8.43
C GLY A 183 8.55 -2.67 -7.48
N THR A 184 8.39 -1.40 -7.83
CA THR A 184 7.67 -0.39 -7.04
C THR A 184 6.43 0.16 -7.75
N GLU A 185 6.13 -0.34 -8.95
CA GLU A 185 5.01 0.16 -9.76
C GLU A 185 3.65 -0.08 -9.09
N VAL A 186 2.78 0.93 -9.15
CA VAL A 186 1.38 0.78 -8.72
C VAL A 186 0.68 -0.24 -9.62
N GLY A 187 0.15 -1.31 -9.03
CA GLY A 187 -0.50 -2.40 -9.76
C GLY A 187 0.43 -3.55 -10.18
N GLY A 188 1.72 -3.48 -9.84
CA GLY A 188 2.69 -4.55 -10.08
C GLY A 188 3.52 -4.37 -11.35
N LEU A 189 4.45 -5.31 -11.56
CA LEU A 189 5.49 -5.22 -12.59
C LEU A 189 4.92 -4.91 -13.98
N GLY A 190 5.44 -3.86 -14.61
CA GLY A 190 5.06 -3.47 -15.97
C GLY A 190 3.68 -2.81 -16.11
N LYS A 191 3.05 -2.41 -14.98
CA LYS A 191 1.78 -1.65 -14.99
C LYS A 191 1.95 -0.14 -14.96
N ALA A 192 3.16 0.37 -14.72
CA ALA A 192 3.44 1.79 -14.80
C ALA A 192 3.35 2.32 -16.24
N ALA A 193 3.09 3.63 -16.36
CA ALA A 193 3.04 4.31 -17.65
C ALA A 193 4.39 4.30 -18.38
N ILE A 194 5.50 4.30 -17.64
CA ILE A 194 6.87 4.22 -18.16
C ILE A 194 7.56 3.04 -17.50
N PHE A 195 7.93 2.04 -18.31
CA PHE A 195 8.68 0.89 -17.81
C PHE A 195 10.07 1.33 -17.33
N GLY A 196 10.43 0.95 -16.11
CA GLY A 196 11.69 1.37 -15.47
C GLY A 196 11.59 2.67 -14.65
N GLY A 197 10.42 3.33 -14.66
CA GLY A 197 10.13 4.49 -13.83
C GLY A 197 10.25 5.84 -14.52
N THR A 198 9.91 6.88 -13.78
CA THR A 198 9.97 8.27 -14.22
C THR A 198 11.42 8.77 -14.29
N LYS A 199 11.63 9.88 -15.02
CA LYS A 199 12.94 10.51 -15.12
C LYS A 199 13.40 11.00 -13.75
N ALA A 200 14.58 10.57 -13.32
CA ALA A 200 15.19 11.00 -12.06
C ALA A 200 15.38 12.53 -12.01
N LYS A 201 14.95 13.11 -10.89
CA LYS A 201 15.13 14.53 -10.55
C LYS A 201 16.22 14.62 -9.49
N PHE A 202 17.24 15.44 -9.75
CA PHE A 202 18.22 15.77 -8.71
C PHE A 202 17.64 16.85 -7.81
N LEU A 203 17.73 16.63 -6.51
CA LEU A 203 17.19 17.54 -5.52
C LEU A 203 18.31 18.40 -4.95
N GLU A 204 18.02 19.69 -4.81
CA GLU A 204 18.83 20.57 -3.97
C GLU A 204 18.72 20.11 -2.51
N SER A 205 19.84 20.07 -1.80
CA SER A 205 19.90 19.59 -0.42
C SER A 205 20.91 20.38 0.39
N THR A 206 20.63 20.58 1.67
CA THR A 206 21.60 21.15 2.62
C THR A 206 22.18 20.02 3.45
N VAL A 207 23.49 19.86 3.41
CA VAL A 207 24.19 18.75 4.05
C VAL A 207 24.98 19.26 5.25
N SER A 208 24.76 18.66 6.41
CA SER A 208 25.54 18.91 7.62
C SER A 208 26.13 17.61 8.15
N ASN A 209 27.43 17.60 8.39
CA ASN A 209 28.11 16.44 8.97
C ASN A 209 28.08 16.59 10.50
N VAL A 210 27.44 15.64 11.18
CA VAL A 210 27.37 15.62 12.65
C VAL A 210 28.69 15.13 13.21
N ASP A 211 29.24 14.08 12.60
CA ASP A 211 30.54 13.50 12.89
C ASP A 211 31.10 12.84 11.60
N ALA A 212 32.24 12.15 11.69
CA ALA A 212 32.89 11.52 10.55
C ALA A 212 32.13 10.32 9.95
N ASN A 213 31.04 9.88 10.59
CA ASN A 213 30.25 8.71 10.21
C ASN A 213 28.77 9.03 10.00
N THR A 214 28.32 10.23 10.33
CA THR A 214 26.90 10.60 10.35
C THR A 214 26.66 11.92 9.63
N VAL A 215 25.75 11.87 8.66
CA VAL A 215 25.33 13.04 7.89
C VAL A 215 23.83 13.31 8.09
N LYS A 216 23.49 14.60 8.18
CA LYS A 216 22.14 15.14 8.18
C LYS A 216 21.90 15.86 6.86
N ILE A 217 20.84 15.46 6.16
CA ILE A 217 20.51 15.93 4.82
C ILE A 217 19.12 16.56 4.90
N GLU A 218 19.06 17.89 4.77
CA GLU A 218 17.80 18.61 4.67
C GLU A 218 17.35 18.67 3.21
N LEU A 219 16.11 18.28 2.99
CA LEU A 219 15.43 18.22 1.72
C LEU A 219 14.18 19.09 1.73
N PRO A 220 13.67 19.47 0.56
CA PRO A 220 12.41 20.18 0.48
C PRO A 220 11.25 19.33 1.02
N ALA A 221 10.37 19.96 1.82
CA ALA A 221 9.24 19.32 2.48
C ALA A 221 8.31 18.54 1.51
N GLY A 222 8.21 18.99 0.26
CA GLY A 222 7.41 18.34 -0.78
C GLY A 222 7.89 16.94 -1.18
N PHE A 223 9.11 16.55 -0.80
CA PHE A 223 9.69 15.23 -1.04
C PHE A 223 9.71 14.33 0.21
N THR A 224 8.97 14.69 1.26
CA THR A 224 8.85 13.86 2.46
C THR A 224 8.31 12.48 2.12
N LEU A 225 9.07 11.44 2.46
CA LEU A 225 8.68 10.04 2.32
C LEU A 225 8.61 9.37 3.70
N ALA A 226 7.73 8.38 3.84
CA ALA A 226 7.70 7.57 5.05
C ALA A 226 8.82 6.51 5.03
N GLY A 227 9.45 6.28 6.18
CA GLY A 227 10.46 5.23 6.35
C GLY A 227 11.86 5.79 6.66
N TYR A 228 12.84 4.90 6.67
CA TYR A 228 14.24 5.21 7.01
C TYR A 228 15.17 4.79 5.87
N PRO A 229 16.34 5.45 5.72
CA PRO A 229 17.32 5.08 4.71
C PRO A 229 17.79 3.63 4.89
N VAL A 230 17.80 2.84 3.82
CA VAL A 230 18.32 1.47 3.79
C VAL A 230 19.47 1.41 2.80
N TYR A 231 20.62 0.92 3.26
CA TYR A 231 21.79 0.73 2.39
C TYR A 231 21.59 -0.46 1.45
N GLN A 232 21.82 -0.25 0.15
CA GLN A 232 21.79 -1.31 -0.85
C GLN A 232 23.22 -1.60 -1.37
N PRO A 233 23.80 -2.76 -1.06
CA PRO A 233 25.18 -3.08 -1.44
C PRO A 233 25.44 -3.15 -2.95
N ALA A 234 24.43 -3.50 -3.74
CA ALA A 234 24.55 -3.61 -5.20
C ALA A 234 24.87 -2.26 -5.86
N ASP A 235 24.22 -1.19 -5.39
CA ASP A 235 24.36 0.17 -5.94
C ASP A 235 25.24 1.07 -5.07
N ARG A 236 25.60 0.60 -3.88
CA ARG A 236 26.34 1.34 -2.84
C ARG A 236 25.72 2.67 -2.44
N CYS A 237 24.39 2.73 -2.47
CA CYS A 237 23.60 3.92 -2.13
C CYS A 237 22.60 3.58 -1.02
N TRP A 238 22.09 4.61 -0.35
CA TRP A 238 20.96 4.47 0.56
C TRP A 238 19.66 4.84 -0.16
N TYR A 239 18.58 4.14 0.19
CA TYR A 239 17.26 4.35 -0.40
C TYR A 239 16.20 4.52 0.69
N ILE A 240 15.28 5.45 0.48
CA ILE A 240 13.96 5.46 1.14
C ILE A 240 12.93 5.15 0.07
N ILE A 241 12.19 4.07 0.26
CA ILE A 241 11.15 3.62 -0.67
C ILE A 241 9.81 3.68 0.04
N ASP A 242 8.93 4.56 -0.43
CA ASP A 242 7.56 4.70 0.04
C ASP A 242 6.60 4.46 -1.12
N ARG A 243 6.04 3.24 -1.15
CA ARG A 243 5.21 2.73 -2.25
C ARG A 243 5.96 2.83 -3.58
N ASN A 244 5.50 3.70 -4.48
CA ASN A 244 6.09 3.91 -5.79
C ASN A 244 7.10 5.07 -5.83
N ARG A 245 7.29 5.81 -4.73
CA ARG A 245 8.18 6.97 -4.65
C ARG A 245 9.50 6.58 -4.00
N ILE A 246 10.59 7.04 -4.57
CA ILE A 246 11.94 6.64 -4.16
C ILE A 246 12.83 7.87 -4.01
N LEU A 247 13.50 7.96 -2.86
CA LEU A 247 14.67 8.82 -2.67
C LEU A 247 15.92 7.96 -2.64
N LYS A 248 16.89 8.32 -3.48
CA LYS A 248 18.22 7.72 -3.52
C LYS A 248 19.24 8.73 -3.01
N PHE A 249 20.07 8.28 -2.09
CA PHE A 249 21.18 9.02 -1.50
C PHE A 249 22.50 8.36 -1.90
N ASP A 250 23.28 9.07 -2.71
CA ASP A 250 24.63 8.66 -3.09
C ASP A 250 25.64 9.48 -2.28
N LEU A 251 26.45 8.78 -1.48
CA LEU A 251 27.49 9.36 -0.61
C LEU A 251 28.90 9.09 -1.18
N GLY A 252 29.02 8.68 -2.44
CA GLY A 252 30.31 8.41 -3.07
C GLY A 252 31.06 7.23 -2.47
N VAL A 253 30.35 6.14 -2.15
CA VAL A 253 30.94 4.94 -1.53
C VAL A 253 31.86 4.20 -2.51
N GLN A 254 33.12 4.01 -2.11
CA GLN A 254 34.14 3.31 -2.88
C GLN A 254 34.16 1.81 -2.58
N THR A 255 34.82 1.02 -3.43
CA THR A 255 34.95 -0.45 -3.28
C THR A 255 35.62 -0.88 -1.97
N THR A 256 36.48 -0.03 -1.42
CA THR A 256 37.28 -0.27 -0.22
C THR A 256 36.56 0.17 1.06
N ASP A 257 35.46 0.89 0.93
CA ASP A 257 34.73 1.40 2.08
C ASP A 257 33.86 0.30 2.71
N HIS A 258 33.67 0.39 4.02
CA HIS A 258 32.81 -0.52 4.80
C HIS A 258 31.63 0.26 5.36
N PRO A 259 30.63 0.60 4.53
CA PRO A 259 29.50 1.41 4.95
C PRO A 259 28.68 0.69 6.02
N ASN A 260 28.14 1.46 6.94
CA ASN A 260 27.23 0.96 7.95
C ASN A 260 25.92 0.51 7.29
N THR A 261 25.63 -0.79 7.40
CA THR A 261 24.40 -1.43 6.88
C THR A 261 23.34 -1.63 7.96
N GLY A 262 23.59 -1.14 9.18
CA GLY A 262 22.66 -1.22 10.30
C GLY A 262 21.40 -0.37 10.14
N SER A 263 20.45 -0.58 11.04
CA SER A 263 19.19 0.17 11.06
C SER A 263 19.44 1.67 11.24
N GLN A 264 18.70 2.48 10.49
CA GLN A 264 18.71 3.95 10.57
C GLN A 264 17.47 4.47 11.35
N SER A 265 16.72 3.58 12.00
CA SER A 265 15.49 3.92 12.75
C SER A 265 15.74 4.75 14.01
N ASP A 266 16.96 4.71 14.53
CA ASP A 266 17.31 5.33 15.81
C ASP A 266 17.75 6.77 15.54
N ILE A 267 16.76 7.64 15.27
CA ILE A 267 16.99 9.06 15.14
C ILE A 267 17.10 9.64 16.55
N VAL A 268 18.32 10.01 16.95
CA VAL A 268 18.56 10.83 18.14
C VAL A 268 18.70 12.27 17.68
N ASP A 269 17.68 13.08 17.95
CA ASP A 269 17.75 14.50 17.67
C ASP A 269 18.64 15.21 18.70
N ALA A 270 19.42 16.16 18.21
CA ALA A 270 20.24 16.98 19.09
C ALA A 270 19.31 17.97 19.81
N PRO A 271 19.52 18.18 21.12
CA PRO A 271 18.73 19.14 21.86
C PRO A 271 18.87 20.56 21.30
N MET A 272 17.76 21.29 21.25
CA MET A 272 17.68 22.66 20.77
C MET A 272 17.57 23.65 21.94
N ASN A 273 17.76 24.94 21.68
CA ASN A 273 17.53 26.01 22.67
C ASN A 273 18.29 25.84 24.00
N LEU A 274 19.60 25.61 23.94
CA LEU A 274 20.44 25.51 25.14
C LEU A 274 20.47 26.85 25.89
N VAL A 275 19.93 26.87 27.11
CA VAL A 275 19.93 28.03 28.01
C VAL A 275 20.75 27.74 29.26
N ALA A 276 21.67 28.65 29.58
CA ALA A 276 22.47 28.62 30.78
C ALA A 276 21.85 29.55 31.85
N ILE A 277 21.28 28.98 32.91
CA ILE A 277 20.64 29.70 34.01
C ILE A 277 21.56 29.70 35.23
N PRO A 278 22.13 30.85 35.66
CA PRO A 278 23.02 30.90 36.81
C PRO A 278 22.25 30.59 38.09
N ILE A 279 22.74 29.61 38.87
CA ILE A 279 22.20 29.26 40.19
C ILE A 279 22.94 30.06 41.27
N ASN A 280 24.27 30.17 41.16
CA ASN A 280 25.12 30.97 42.05
C ASN A 280 26.43 31.36 41.35
N ALA A 281 27.33 32.05 42.05
CA ALA A 281 28.60 32.55 41.50
C ALA A 281 29.50 31.48 40.85
N ASN A 282 29.33 30.20 41.22
CA ASN A 282 30.16 29.08 40.77
C ASN A 282 29.33 27.95 40.13
N THR A 283 28.04 28.13 39.88
CA THR A 283 27.17 27.05 39.39
C THR A 283 26.09 27.57 38.46
N THR A 284 25.92 26.89 37.33
CA THR A 284 24.96 27.21 36.28
C THR A 284 24.20 25.96 35.89
N LYS A 285 22.88 26.05 35.75
CA LYS A 285 22.01 25.02 35.20
C LYS A 285 22.01 25.14 33.68
N LEU A 286 22.06 24.02 32.97
CA LEU A 286 21.80 23.96 31.54
C LEU A 286 20.43 23.34 31.31
N ASP A 287 19.55 24.07 30.65
CA ASP A 287 18.25 23.60 30.18
C ASP A 287 18.26 23.59 28.64
N TRP A 288 17.54 22.65 28.03
CA TRP A 288 17.39 22.51 26.58
C TRP A 288 16.04 21.87 26.24
N GLU A 289 15.64 21.96 24.98
CA GLU A 289 14.41 21.37 24.41
C GLU A 289 14.72 20.18 23.50
#